data_AF-A0A6P4YHG1-F1
#
_entry.id   AF-A0A6P4YHG1-F1
#
_cell.length_a   1.000
_cell.length_b   1.000
_cell.length_c   1.000
_cell.angle_alpha   90.00
_cell.angle_beta   90.00
_cell.angle_gamma   90.00
#
_symmetry.space_group_name_H-M   'P 1'
#
loop_
_entity.id
_entity.type
_entity.pdbx_description
1 polymer ?
#
loop_
_entity_poly.entity_id
_entity_poly.type
_entity_poly.pdbx_seq_one_letter_code
_entity_poly.pdbx_strand_id
1 'polypeptide(L)'
;MASAMINNNVGGKTGVSGLFAPRKKDDSLHDHVRVLMQRQKNNFFKGMDDENLRRLPEHVRPRMPVTDDVYRTYVTKSVRSRCSKLVYAYEAVEPWGAEFREKLDKSKGDGGFGTLEATFMEAERLWREYSPAYKRCRAVVKPGKLPDGRRNIRRTRLPEDNETTYRKRLRETRETEAANNEERAVEDRHIDQSIILWQTLRPVIHALGKRLSKRGAATRELQDEGVRQEIASHLDGYSPPRDSISALLDRVMLEFQREILSSAQN
;
A
#
# COMPACT_ATOMS: atom_id res chain seq x y z
N MET A 1 10.52 32.53 16.54
CA MET A 1 11.09 31.59 15.55
C MET A 1 10.16 31.56 14.35
N ALA A 2 10.69 31.89 13.18
CA ALA A 2 9.93 32.31 12.02
C ALA A 2 9.03 31.20 11.46
N SER A 3 7.74 31.54 11.29
CA SER A 3 6.80 30.84 10.40
C SER A 3 7.35 30.81 8.99
N ALA A 4 7.76 29.62 8.52
CA ALA A 4 8.00 29.40 7.11
C ALA A 4 6.64 29.26 6.42
N MET A 5 6.31 30.29 5.67
CA MET A 5 5.13 30.42 4.82
C MET A 5 4.90 29.16 3.99
N ILE A 6 3.79 28.48 4.24
CA ILE A 6 3.19 27.55 3.27
C ILE A 6 2.85 28.40 2.06
N ASN A 7 3.65 28.25 1.02
CA ASN A 7 3.48 28.93 -0.25
C ASN A 7 2.13 28.49 -0.84
N ASN A 8 1.06 29.25 -0.57
CA ASN A 8 -0.28 29.14 -1.14
C ASN A 8 -0.33 29.46 -2.66
N ASN A 9 0.79 29.29 -3.35
CA ASN A 9 0.98 29.59 -4.77
C ASN A 9 1.00 28.34 -5.66
N VAL A 10 0.49 27.20 -5.19
CA VAL A 10 0.20 26.05 -6.08
C VAL A 10 -1.16 26.26 -6.72
N GLY A 11 -1.21 27.23 -7.64
CA GLY A 11 -2.38 27.49 -8.47
C GLY A 11 -2.79 26.25 -9.28
N GLY A 12 -3.92 25.66 -8.90
CA GLY A 12 -4.92 25.06 -9.80
C GLY A 12 -4.59 23.78 -10.58
N LYS A 13 -3.36 23.24 -10.56
CA LYS A 13 -3.05 22.01 -11.31
C LYS A 13 -3.08 20.79 -10.40
N THR A 14 -4.26 20.19 -10.29
CA THR A 14 -4.43 18.84 -9.72
C THR A 14 -3.76 17.80 -10.62
N GLY A 15 -3.16 16.77 -10.03
CA GLY A 15 -2.51 15.66 -10.75
C GLY A 15 -0.97 15.68 -10.69
N VAL A 16 -0.32 14.63 -11.20
CA VAL A 16 1.13 14.39 -11.04
C VAL A 16 2.01 15.57 -11.45
N SER A 17 1.60 16.34 -12.45
CA SER A 17 2.32 17.54 -12.92
C SER A 17 2.34 18.70 -11.93
N GLY A 18 1.41 18.73 -10.96
CA GLY A 18 1.44 19.65 -9.84
C GLY A 18 2.37 19.20 -8.72
N LEU A 19 2.58 17.89 -8.57
CA LEU A 19 3.39 17.30 -7.49
C LEU A 19 4.89 17.24 -7.84
N PHE A 20 5.23 17.09 -9.12
CA PHE A 20 6.61 16.94 -9.57
C PHE A 20 7.02 18.04 -10.54
N ALA A 21 8.33 18.29 -10.66
CA ALA A 21 8.83 19.17 -11.70
C ALA A 21 8.44 18.63 -13.11
N PRO A 22 8.10 19.53 -14.06
CA PRO A 22 7.87 19.13 -15.43
C PRO A 22 9.16 18.54 -16.02
N ARG A 23 9.00 17.66 -17.01
CA ARG A 23 10.11 17.11 -17.79
C ARG A 23 10.95 18.24 -18.41
N LYS A 24 12.27 18.11 -18.39
CA LYS A 24 13.16 19.04 -19.09
C LYS A 24 13.00 18.83 -20.60
N LYS A 25 13.11 19.90 -21.39
CA LYS A 25 12.92 19.84 -22.85
C LYS A 25 13.89 18.86 -23.53
N ASP A 26 15.07 18.69 -22.93
CA ASP A 26 16.15 17.86 -23.47
C ASP A 26 16.12 16.40 -22.99
N ASP A 27 15.31 16.08 -21.97
CA ASP A 27 15.17 14.69 -21.51
C ASP A 27 14.60 13.85 -22.64
N SER A 28 15.10 12.63 -22.88
CA SER A 28 14.47 11.73 -23.85
C SER A 28 13.12 11.20 -23.35
N LEU A 29 12.34 10.56 -24.23
CA LEU A 29 11.12 9.86 -23.79
C LEU A 29 11.47 8.73 -22.81
N HIS A 30 12.58 8.05 -23.08
CA HIS A 30 13.09 6.98 -22.23
C HIS A 30 13.43 7.48 -20.82
N ASP A 31 14.14 8.61 -20.70
CA ASP A 31 14.46 9.21 -19.40
C ASP A 31 13.19 9.54 -18.61
N HIS A 32 12.18 10.10 -19.28
CA HIS A 32 10.89 10.37 -18.64
C HIS A 32 10.24 9.08 -18.10
N VAL A 33 10.24 8.01 -18.90
CA VAL A 33 9.70 6.71 -18.47
C VAL A 33 10.45 6.19 -17.24
N ARG A 34 11.78 6.27 -17.23
CA ARG A 34 12.61 5.86 -16.07
C ARG A 34 12.25 6.66 -14.81
N VAL A 35 12.04 7.96 -14.95
CA VAL A 35 11.58 8.83 -13.84
C VAL A 35 10.21 8.41 -13.31
N LEU A 36 9.25 8.15 -14.19
CA LEU A 36 7.91 7.69 -13.78
C LEU A 36 7.95 6.34 -13.09
N MET A 37 8.78 5.42 -13.58
CA MET A 37 8.98 4.13 -12.94
C MET A 37 9.61 4.26 -11.56
N GLN A 38 10.65 5.09 -11.41
CA GLN A 38 11.28 5.33 -10.11
C GLN A 38 10.28 5.92 -9.12
N ARG A 39 9.46 6.90 -9.55
CA ARG A 39 8.37 7.44 -8.74
C ARG A 39 7.40 6.33 -8.32
N GLN A 40 6.90 5.53 -9.27
CA GLN A 40 5.94 4.46 -8.98
C GLN A 40 6.49 3.39 -8.03
N LYS A 41 7.75 2.96 -8.21
CA LYS A 41 8.40 1.96 -7.34
C LYS A 41 8.56 2.43 -5.90
N ASN A 42 8.79 3.72 -5.72
CA ASN A 42 8.87 4.35 -4.39
C ASN A 42 7.50 4.84 -3.89
N ASN A 43 6.39 4.36 -4.48
CA ASN A 43 5.04 4.80 -4.17
C ASN A 43 4.89 6.34 -4.15
N PHE A 44 5.47 6.98 -5.15
CA PHE A 44 5.57 8.45 -5.29
C PHE A 44 6.18 9.15 -4.07
N PHE A 45 7.05 8.45 -3.33
CA PHE A 45 7.73 8.93 -2.12
C PHE A 45 6.77 9.28 -0.98
N LYS A 46 5.60 8.63 -0.95
CA LYS A 46 4.61 8.77 0.12
C LYS A 46 5.25 8.46 1.48
N GLY A 47 5.08 9.37 2.44
CA GLY A 47 5.57 9.21 3.81
C GLY A 47 7.06 9.53 4.02
N MET A 48 7.79 9.99 2.99
CA MET A 48 9.15 10.49 3.17
C MET A 48 9.14 11.90 3.77
N ASP A 49 10.03 12.14 4.73
CA ASP A 49 10.30 13.47 5.30
C ASP A 49 11.17 14.34 4.37
N ASP A 50 11.27 15.63 4.69
CA ASP A 50 12.02 16.60 3.89
C ASP A 50 13.51 16.25 3.75
N GLU A 51 14.13 15.68 4.78
CA GLU A 51 15.55 15.30 4.75
C GLU A 51 15.81 14.14 3.79
N ASN A 52 14.93 13.13 3.78
CA ASN A 52 15.00 12.04 2.82
C ASN A 52 14.72 12.53 1.39
N LEU A 53 13.74 13.43 1.20
CA LEU A 53 13.44 14.02 -0.11
C LEU A 53 14.62 14.84 -0.66
N ARG A 54 15.35 15.56 0.18
CA ARG A 54 16.56 16.34 -0.21
C ARG A 54 17.70 15.48 -0.75
N ARG A 55 17.75 14.19 -0.41
CA ARG A 55 18.76 13.24 -0.92
C ARG A 55 18.40 12.71 -2.30
N LEU A 56 17.15 12.84 -2.74
CA LEU A 56 16.72 12.40 -4.06
C LEU A 56 17.22 13.33 -5.16
N PRO A 57 17.54 12.82 -6.37
CA PRO A 57 17.82 13.66 -7.53
C PRO A 57 16.67 14.64 -7.81
N GLU A 58 16.99 15.87 -8.18
CA GLU A 58 16.01 16.95 -8.37
C GLU A 58 14.89 16.56 -9.35
N HIS A 59 15.23 15.84 -10.42
CA HIS A 59 14.29 15.47 -11.48
C HIS A 59 13.25 14.41 -11.04
N VAL A 60 13.52 13.63 -9.99
CA VAL A 60 12.53 12.69 -9.43
C VAL A 60 11.83 13.23 -8.19
N ARG A 61 12.39 14.24 -7.53
CA ARG A 61 11.95 14.77 -6.25
C ARG A 61 10.55 15.41 -6.35
N PRO A 62 9.61 15.08 -5.44
CA PRO A 62 8.36 15.81 -5.32
C PRO A 62 8.61 17.23 -4.80
N ARG A 63 7.74 18.17 -5.17
CA ARG A 63 7.85 19.59 -4.78
C ARG A 63 7.46 19.86 -3.32
N MET A 64 6.85 18.87 -2.67
CA MET A 64 6.39 18.92 -1.29
C MET A 64 6.35 17.51 -0.70
N PRO A 65 6.37 17.37 0.64
CA PRO A 65 6.12 16.10 1.31
C PRO A 65 4.83 15.43 0.83
N VAL A 66 4.93 14.13 0.54
CA VAL A 66 3.81 13.36 0.01
C VAL A 66 3.07 12.69 1.17
N THR A 67 2.21 13.46 1.84
CA THR A 67 1.29 12.94 2.86
C THR A 67 0.17 12.10 2.21
N ASP A 68 -0.65 11.42 3.01
CA ASP A 68 -1.82 10.68 2.53
C ASP A 68 -2.79 11.54 1.69
N ASP A 69 -3.06 12.76 2.15
CA ASP A 69 -3.99 13.67 1.47
C ASP A 69 -3.42 14.22 0.17
N VAL A 70 -2.14 14.60 0.17
CA VAL A 70 -1.42 14.98 -1.05
C VAL A 70 -1.39 13.81 -2.03
N TYR A 71 -1.08 12.61 -1.56
CA TYR A 71 -1.05 11.42 -2.41
C TYR A 71 -2.42 11.15 -3.06
N ARG A 72 -3.52 11.18 -2.28
CA ARG A 72 -4.88 10.97 -2.81
C ARG A 72 -5.29 12.05 -3.83
N THR A 73 -4.88 13.28 -3.60
CA THR A 73 -5.23 14.45 -4.43
C THR A 73 -4.48 14.46 -5.76
N TYR A 74 -3.17 14.18 -5.73
CA TYR A 74 -2.29 14.32 -6.90
C TYR A 74 -2.04 13.01 -7.64
N VAL A 75 -2.17 11.86 -6.97
CA VAL A 75 -1.87 10.53 -7.53
C VAL A 75 -3.15 9.70 -7.65
N THR A 76 -3.90 9.95 -8.72
CA THR A 76 -5.17 9.25 -8.98
C THR A 76 -4.99 7.74 -9.17
N LYS A 77 -6.06 6.96 -8.96
CA LYS A 77 -6.06 5.50 -9.23
C LYS A 77 -5.66 5.17 -10.68
N SER A 78 -6.07 5.99 -11.64
CA SER A 78 -5.72 5.83 -13.06
C SER A 78 -4.21 5.96 -13.30
N VAL A 79 -3.59 7.00 -12.73
CA VAL A 79 -2.13 7.22 -12.79
C VAL A 79 -1.38 6.02 -12.23
N ARG A 80 -1.76 5.58 -11.02
CA ARG A 80 -1.13 4.41 -10.36
C ARG A 80 -1.21 3.19 -11.25
N SER A 81 -2.40 2.90 -11.78
CA SER A 81 -2.62 1.75 -12.66
C SER A 81 -1.76 1.81 -13.93
N ARG A 82 -1.71 2.97 -14.61
CA ARG A 82 -0.89 3.15 -15.82
C ARG A 82 0.60 3.00 -15.53
N CYS A 83 1.09 3.59 -14.44
CA CYS A 83 2.49 3.49 -14.05
C CYS A 83 2.87 2.07 -13.60
N SER A 84 1.98 1.34 -12.92
CA SER A 84 2.23 -0.07 -12.58
C SER A 84 2.35 -0.94 -13.84
N LYS A 85 1.50 -0.73 -14.85
CA LYS A 85 1.60 -1.43 -16.15
C LYS A 85 2.90 -1.07 -16.88
N LEU A 86 3.31 0.20 -16.81
CA LEU A 86 4.57 0.67 -17.37
C LEU A 86 5.78 -0.02 -16.72
N VAL A 87 5.81 -0.10 -15.39
CA VAL A 87 6.86 -0.82 -14.64
C VAL A 87 6.88 -2.29 -15.05
N TYR A 88 5.71 -2.94 -15.10
CA TYR A 88 5.61 -4.33 -15.53
C TYR A 88 6.20 -4.57 -16.93
N ALA A 89 5.85 -3.71 -17.90
CA ALA A 89 6.32 -3.87 -19.26
C ALA A 89 7.83 -3.60 -19.41
N TYR A 90 8.33 -2.59 -18.69
CA TYR A 90 9.73 -2.19 -18.78
C TYR A 90 10.68 -3.17 -18.08
N GLU A 91 10.27 -3.78 -16.96
CA GLU A 91 11.11 -4.71 -16.19
C GLU A 91 11.04 -6.16 -16.65
N ALA A 92 10.18 -6.45 -17.62
CA ALA A 92 10.07 -7.78 -18.20
C ALA A 92 11.41 -8.26 -18.79
N VAL A 93 11.82 -9.45 -18.37
CA VAL A 93 13.08 -10.09 -18.82
C VAL A 93 12.89 -10.78 -20.17
N GLU A 94 11.63 -11.06 -20.51
CA GLU A 94 11.21 -11.71 -21.73
C GLU A 94 11.51 -10.86 -22.99
N PRO A 95 11.58 -11.49 -24.18
CA PRO A 95 11.89 -10.79 -25.43
C PRO A 95 10.99 -9.59 -25.73
N TRP A 96 9.69 -9.70 -25.41
CA TRP A 96 8.73 -8.61 -25.60
C TRP A 96 9.04 -7.39 -24.71
N GLY A 97 9.64 -7.60 -23.54
CA GLY A 97 10.10 -6.53 -22.66
C GLY A 97 11.34 -5.84 -23.21
N ALA A 98 12.26 -6.61 -23.83
CA ALA A 98 13.41 -6.07 -24.53
C ALA A 98 12.99 -5.21 -25.73
N GLU A 99 12.04 -5.69 -26.54
CA GLU A 99 11.47 -4.93 -27.67
C GLU A 99 10.79 -3.64 -27.20
N PHE A 100 10.07 -3.69 -26.07
CA PHE A 100 9.45 -2.50 -25.48
C PHE A 100 10.49 -1.45 -25.08
N ARG A 101 11.61 -1.86 -24.46
CA ARG A 101 12.72 -0.96 -24.12
C ARG A 101 13.41 -0.41 -25.37
N GLU A 102 13.66 -1.25 -26.37
CA GLU A 102 14.25 -0.81 -27.64
C GLU A 102 13.39 0.24 -28.35
N LYS A 103 12.05 0.09 -28.35
CA LYS A 103 11.12 1.09 -28.90
C LYS A 103 11.08 2.39 -28.10
N LEU A 104 11.49 2.40 -26.84
CA LEU A 104 11.61 3.64 -26.04
C LEU A 104 12.83 4.47 -26.44
N ASP A 105 13.90 3.81 -26.87
CA ASP A 105 15.13 4.46 -27.35
C ASP A 105 14.99 5.04 -28.76
N LYS A 106 14.05 4.51 -29.55
CA LYS A 106 13.84 4.91 -30.95
C LYS A 106 12.94 6.14 -31.09
N SER A 107 13.21 6.92 -32.13
CA SER A 107 12.31 8.00 -32.56
C SER A 107 11.02 7.41 -33.15
N LYS A 108 9.96 8.23 -33.29
CA LYS A 108 8.71 7.78 -33.94
C LYS A 108 8.93 7.29 -35.37
N GLY A 109 9.86 7.91 -36.12
CA GLY A 109 10.18 7.54 -37.49
C GLY A 109 10.85 6.16 -37.59
N ASP A 110 11.61 5.78 -36.57
CA ASP A 110 12.36 4.52 -36.50
C ASP A 110 11.56 3.39 -35.83
N GLY A 111 10.24 3.59 -35.63
CA GLY A 111 9.35 2.60 -35.00
C GLY A 111 9.24 2.70 -33.47
N GLY A 112 9.72 3.79 -32.86
CA GLY A 112 9.50 4.09 -31.45
C GLY A 112 8.13 4.71 -31.15
N PHE A 113 7.83 4.92 -29.87
CA PHE A 113 6.48 5.35 -29.43
C PHE A 113 6.14 6.80 -29.78
N GLY A 114 7.13 7.69 -29.85
CA GLY A 114 6.97 9.12 -30.13
C GLY A 114 6.28 9.95 -29.05
N THR A 115 5.42 9.37 -28.21
CA THR A 115 4.70 10.05 -27.12
C THR A 115 4.56 9.15 -25.89
N LEU A 116 4.41 9.77 -24.71
CA LEU A 116 4.17 9.05 -23.46
C LEU A 116 2.83 8.30 -23.45
N GLU A 117 1.79 8.83 -24.09
CA GLU A 117 0.49 8.15 -24.15
C GLU A 117 0.57 6.88 -25.01
N ALA A 118 1.30 6.91 -26.13
CA ALA A 118 1.56 5.71 -26.93
C ALA A 118 2.32 4.65 -26.13
N THR A 119 3.30 5.05 -25.32
CA THR A 119 4.00 4.15 -24.39
C THR A 119 3.04 3.52 -23.38
N PHE A 120 2.14 4.29 -22.77
CA PHE A 120 1.15 3.75 -21.83
C PHE A 120 0.19 2.76 -22.49
N MET A 121 -0.25 3.05 -23.72
CA MET A 121 -1.13 2.17 -24.49
C MET A 121 -0.45 0.83 -24.78
N GLU A 122 0.82 0.85 -25.19
CA GLU A 122 1.57 -0.39 -25.44
C GLU A 122 1.85 -1.16 -24.14
N ALA A 123 2.25 -0.47 -23.07
CA ALA A 123 2.42 -1.11 -21.76
C ALA A 123 1.12 -1.77 -21.28
N GLU A 124 -0.03 -1.15 -21.53
CA GLU A 124 -1.34 -1.74 -21.26
C GLU A 124 -1.63 -2.96 -22.15
N ARG A 125 -1.31 -2.91 -23.45
CA ARG A 125 -1.44 -4.05 -24.35
C ARG A 125 -0.63 -5.25 -23.85
N LEU A 126 0.65 -5.03 -23.55
CA LEU A 126 1.57 -6.05 -23.02
C LEU A 126 1.10 -6.59 -21.68
N TRP A 127 0.63 -5.72 -20.78
CA TRP A 127 0.07 -6.16 -19.50
C TRP A 127 -1.17 -7.05 -19.70
N ARG A 128 -2.05 -6.71 -20.65
CA ARG A 128 -3.24 -7.55 -20.94
C ARG A 128 -2.88 -8.91 -21.55
N GLU A 129 -1.80 -8.97 -22.30
CA GLU A 129 -1.35 -10.20 -22.98
C GLU A 129 -0.58 -11.13 -22.04
N TYR A 130 0.38 -10.57 -21.30
CA TYR A 130 1.37 -11.33 -20.56
C TYR A 130 1.13 -11.35 -19.05
N SER A 131 0.46 -10.36 -18.46
CA SER A 131 0.32 -10.29 -17.00
C SER A 131 -0.54 -11.43 -16.44
N PRO A 132 -0.01 -12.24 -15.50
CA PRO A 132 -0.81 -13.23 -14.79
C PRO A 132 -1.94 -12.59 -13.97
N ALA A 133 -1.71 -11.38 -13.44
CA ALA A 133 -2.70 -10.63 -12.67
C ALA A 133 -3.91 -10.26 -13.54
N TYR A 134 -3.69 -9.84 -14.79
CA TYR A 134 -4.79 -9.59 -15.71
C TYR A 134 -5.52 -10.87 -16.11
N LYS A 135 -4.82 -11.98 -16.35
CA LYS A 135 -5.46 -13.27 -16.69
C LYS A 135 -6.43 -13.72 -15.58
N ARG A 136 -6.07 -13.51 -14.30
CA ARG A 136 -6.94 -13.78 -13.15
C ARG A 136 -8.12 -12.81 -13.05
N CYS A 137 -7.90 -11.53 -13.37
CA CYS A 137 -8.91 -10.48 -13.28
C CYS A 137 -9.67 -10.22 -14.59
N ARG A 138 -9.49 -11.07 -15.62
CA ARG A 138 -10.26 -11.00 -16.86
C ARG A 138 -11.69 -11.41 -16.52
N ALA A 139 -12.49 -10.46 -16.06
CA ALA A 139 -13.93 -10.54 -16.11
C ALA A 139 -14.26 -10.91 -17.55
N VAL A 140 -14.67 -12.17 -17.75
CA VAL A 140 -14.69 -12.86 -19.02
C VAL A 140 -15.41 -11.98 -20.06
N VAL A 141 -14.64 -11.29 -20.90
CA VAL A 141 -15.14 -10.24 -21.81
C VAL A 141 -15.86 -10.82 -23.01
N LYS A 142 -15.78 -12.14 -23.25
CA LYS A 142 -16.63 -12.78 -24.25
C LYS A 142 -17.99 -13.10 -23.62
N PRO A 143 -19.09 -12.50 -24.09
CA PRO A 143 -20.40 -13.11 -23.91
C PRO A 143 -20.32 -14.53 -24.48
N GLY A 144 -20.85 -15.51 -23.77
CA GLY A 144 -21.04 -16.84 -24.35
C GLY A 144 -20.10 -17.94 -23.86
N LYS A 145 -18.76 -17.80 -23.79
CA LYS A 145 -17.88 -18.92 -23.38
C LYS A 145 -16.59 -18.53 -22.65
N LEU A 146 -16.28 -19.27 -21.58
CA LEU A 146 -14.99 -19.35 -20.90
C LEU A 146 -13.94 -20.06 -21.79
N PRO A 147 -12.63 -19.93 -21.48
CA PRO A 147 -11.56 -20.62 -22.21
C PRO A 147 -11.66 -22.16 -22.23
N ASP A 148 -12.39 -22.75 -21.28
CA ASP A 148 -12.68 -24.18 -21.16
C ASP A 148 -13.94 -24.62 -21.94
N GLY A 149 -14.54 -23.71 -22.72
CA GLY A 149 -15.75 -23.95 -23.50
C GLY A 149 -17.07 -23.84 -22.71
N ARG A 150 -17.02 -23.67 -21.38
CA ARG A 150 -18.22 -23.52 -20.54
C ARG A 150 -18.85 -22.15 -20.73
N ARG A 151 -20.18 -22.05 -20.59
CA ARG A 151 -20.87 -20.77 -20.80
C ARG A 151 -20.49 -19.75 -19.71
N ASN A 152 -20.23 -18.51 -20.11
CA ASN A 152 -19.99 -17.41 -19.20
C ASN A 152 -21.33 -16.90 -18.62
N ILE A 153 -21.84 -17.60 -17.61
CA ILE A 153 -23.18 -17.40 -17.03
C ILE A 153 -23.33 -16.02 -16.35
N ARG A 154 -22.23 -15.35 -15.97
CA ARG A 154 -22.28 -14.07 -15.24
C ARG A 154 -22.80 -12.87 -16.05
N ARG A 155 -22.79 -12.92 -17.39
CA ARG A 155 -23.23 -11.81 -18.25
C ARG A 155 -24.11 -12.20 -19.43
N THR A 156 -24.23 -13.48 -19.73
CA THR A 156 -25.07 -13.97 -20.85
C THR A 156 -26.43 -14.38 -20.30
N ARG A 157 -27.54 -13.89 -20.89
CA ARG A 157 -28.87 -14.43 -20.58
C ARG A 157 -28.85 -15.95 -20.80
N LEU A 158 -29.34 -16.73 -19.84
CA LEU A 158 -29.60 -18.14 -20.12
C LEU A 158 -30.76 -18.22 -21.13
N PRO A 159 -30.84 -19.29 -21.94
CA PRO A 159 -31.92 -19.46 -22.91
C PRO A 159 -33.32 -19.39 -22.28
N GLU A 160 -33.42 -19.73 -20.99
CA GLU A 160 -34.66 -19.78 -20.21
C GLU A 160 -34.94 -18.47 -19.46
N ASP A 161 -34.03 -17.49 -19.51
CA ASP A 161 -34.20 -16.23 -18.78
C ASP A 161 -35.01 -15.19 -19.56
N ASN A 162 -36.10 -14.74 -18.96
CA ASN A 162 -36.73 -13.49 -19.35
C ASN A 162 -35.92 -12.28 -18.84
N GLU A 163 -36.22 -11.07 -19.33
CA GLU A 163 -35.43 -9.86 -19.01
C GLU A 163 -35.46 -9.53 -17.51
N THR A 164 -36.58 -9.84 -16.85
CA THR A 164 -36.78 -9.62 -15.42
C THR A 164 -35.92 -10.54 -14.55
N THR A 165 -35.84 -11.84 -14.87
CA THR A 165 -34.98 -12.78 -14.12
C THR A 165 -33.50 -12.48 -14.35
N TYR A 166 -33.13 -12.08 -15.57
CA TYR A 166 -31.77 -11.65 -15.88
C TYR A 166 -31.33 -10.43 -15.04
N ARG A 167 -32.18 -9.41 -14.94
CA ARG A 167 -31.89 -8.20 -14.14
C ARG A 167 -31.85 -8.50 -12.64
N LYS A 168 -32.72 -9.37 -12.14
CA LYS A 168 -32.73 -9.77 -10.73
C LYS A 168 -31.42 -10.45 -10.34
N ARG A 169 -30.98 -11.44 -11.12
CA ARG A 169 -29.70 -12.14 -10.88
C ARG A 169 -28.48 -11.22 -10.98
N LEU A 170 -28.49 -10.25 -11.88
CA LEU A 170 -27.43 -9.24 -11.97
C LEU A 170 -27.34 -8.36 -10.72
N ARG A 171 -28.47 -8.02 -10.08
CA ARG A 171 -28.48 -7.30 -8.80
C ARG A 171 -27.95 -8.18 -7.68
N GLU A 172 -28.46 -9.40 -7.56
CA GLU A 172 -28.02 -10.37 -6.54
C GLU A 172 -26.51 -10.66 -6.64
N THR A 173 -25.98 -10.78 -7.87
CA THR A 173 -24.53 -10.96 -8.08
C THR A 173 -23.73 -9.74 -7.62
N ARG A 174 -24.21 -8.52 -7.86
CA ARG A 174 -23.56 -7.28 -7.42
C ARG A 174 -23.62 -7.11 -5.91
N GLU A 175 -24.74 -7.46 -5.28
CA GLU A 175 -24.92 -7.43 -3.83
C GLU A 175 -23.99 -8.44 -3.15
N THR A 176 -23.86 -9.65 -3.72
CA THR A 176 -22.91 -10.67 -3.24
C THR A 176 -21.46 -10.21 -3.41
N GLU A 177 -21.11 -9.56 -4.53
CA GLU A 177 -19.78 -8.99 -4.74
C GLU A 177 -19.49 -7.79 -3.83
N ALA A 178 -20.51 -7.00 -3.47
CA ALA A 178 -20.39 -5.92 -2.50
C ALA A 178 -20.13 -6.46 -1.08
N ALA A 179 -20.90 -7.48 -0.66
CA ALA A 179 -20.72 -8.14 0.63
C ALA A 179 -19.31 -8.76 0.77
N ASN A 180 -18.83 -9.46 -0.26
CA ASN A 180 -17.48 -10.03 -0.26
C ASN A 180 -16.37 -8.98 -0.25
N ASN A 181 -16.60 -7.79 -0.82
CA ASN A 181 -15.62 -6.69 -0.76
C ASN A 181 -15.62 -6.01 0.61
N GLU A 182 -16.78 -5.94 1.26
CA GLU A 182 -16.91 -5.43 2.62
C GLU A 182 -16.22 -6.37 3.62
N GLU A 183 -16.41 -7.68 3.48
CA GLU A 183 -15.70 -8.70 4.26
C GLU A 183 -14.18 -8.59 4.12
N ARG A 184 -13.67 -8.41 2.89
CA ARG A 184 -12.24 -8.13 2.66
C ARG A 184 -11.76 -6.82 3.29
N ALA A 185 -12.60 -5.78 3.28
CA ALA A 185 -12.24 -4.51 3.92
C ALA A 185 -12.22 -4.63 5.45
N VAL A 186 -13.03 -5.51 6.04
CA VAL A 186 -12.93 -5.88 7.47
C VAL A 186 -11.64 -6.66 7.72
N GLU A 187 -11.32 -7.65 6.89
CA GLU A 187 -10.09 -8.44 7.02
C GLU A 187 -8.82 -7.57 6.92
N ASP A 188 -8.78 -6.62 5.97
CA ASP A 188 -7.68 -5.66 5.84
C ASP A 188 -7.54 -4.76 7.09
N ARG A 189 -8.66 -4.33 7.70
CA ARG A 189 -8.62 -3.58 8.98
C ARG A 189 -8.08 -4.40 10.15
N HIS A 190 -8.41 -5.70 10.20
CA HIS A 190 -7.88 -6.60 11.22
C HIS A 190 -6.37 -6.81 11.04
N ILE A 191 -5.89 -6.89 9.79
CA ILE A 191 -4.46 -6.95 9.48
C ILE A 191 -3.77 -5.66 9.93
N ASP A 192 -4.33 -4.49 9.63
CA ASP A 192 -3.77 -3.20 10.06
C ASP A 192 -3.71 -3.07 11.60
N GLN A 193 -4.75 -3.49 12.32
CA GLN A 193 -4.74 -3.52 13.79
C GLN A 193 -3.67 -4.47 14.34
N SER A 194 -3.49 -5.64 13.72
CA SER A 194 -2.44 -6.58 14.13
C SER A 194 -1.03 -6.02 13.89
N ILE A 195 -0.83 -5.27 12.80
CA ILE A 195 0.45 -4.63 12.48
C ILE A 195 0.74 -3.51 13.49
N ILE A 196 -0.25 -2.68 13.82
CA ILE A 196 -0.12 -1.63 14.84
C ILE A 196 0.23 -2.27 16.19
N LEU A 197 -0.48 -3.32 16.58
CA LEU A 197 -0.22 -4.05 17.81
C LEU A 197 1.21 -4.62 17.84
N TRP A 198 1.68 -5.22 16.75
CA TRP A 198 3.06 -5.72 16.66
C TRP A 198 4.11 -4.61 16.65
N GLN A 199 3.84 -3.46 16.04
CA GLN A 199 4.78 -2.33 16.01
C GLN A 199 4.91 -1.64 17.36
N THR A 200 3.81 -1.51 18.10
CA THR A 200 3.80 -0.90 19.44
C THR A 200 4.36 -1.85 20.49
N LEU A 201 3.93 -3.11 20.48
CA LEU A 201 4.26 -4.06 21.55
C LEU A 201 5.66 -4.66 21.42
N ARG A 202 6.15 -4.88 20.20
CA ARG A 202 7.43 -5.56 19.99
C ARG A 202 8.62 -4.81 20.60
N PRO A 203 8.80 -3.48 20.42
CA PRO A 203 9.89 -2.76 21.06
C PRO A 203 9.85 -2.84 22.59
N VAL A 204 8.66 -2.76 23.19
CA VAL A 204 8.44 -2.84 24.64
C VAL A 204 8.80 -4.24 25.16
N ILE A 205 8.31 -5.30 24.51
CA ILE A 205 8.63 -6.70 24.86
C ILE A 205 10.14 -6.95 24.76
N HIS A 206 10.79 -6.47 23.70
CA HIS A 206 12.23 -6.65 23.50
C HIS A 206 13.06 -5.87 24.54
N ALA A 207 12.68 -4.62 24.84
CA ALA A 207 13.32 -3.81 25.87
C ALA A 207 13.14 -4.43 27.27
N LEU A 208 11.95 -4.98 27.54
CA LEU A 208 11.63 -5.69 28.77
C LEU A 208 12.44 -7.00 28.86
N GLY A 209 12.45 -7.84 27.83
CA GLY A 209 13.27 -9.05 27.79
C GLY A 209 14.77 -8.76 28.01
N LYS A 210 15.29 -7.64 27.47
CA LYS A 210 16.67 -7.21 27.70
C LYS A 210 16.92 -6.74 29.15
N ARG A 211 15.95 -6.06 29.78
CA ARG A 211 16.03 -5.69 31.21
C ARG A 211 15.99 -6.93 32.10
N LEU A 212 15.09 -7.86 31.79
CA LEU A 212 14.76 -9.01 32.63
C LEU A 212 15.71 -10.21 32.46
N SER A 213 16.39 -10.33 31.31
CA SER A 213 17.44 -11.34 31.06
C SER A 213 18.71 -11.15 31.90
N LYS A 214 18.88 -10.00 32.57
CA LYS A 214 19.85 -9.86 33.65
C LYS A 214 19.37 -10.72 34.82
N ARG A 215 20.03 -11.86 35.09
CA ARG A 215 19.66 -12.86 36.12
C ARG A 215 18.98 -12.22 37.35
N GLY A 216 17.69 -12.51 37.55
CA GLY A 216 16.89 -12.06 38.70
C GLY A 216 16.38 -10.61 38.66
N ALA A 217 16.46 -9.90 37.53
CA ALA A 217 15.94 -8.54 37.41
C ALA A 217 14.41 -8.49 37.49
N ALA A 218 13.68 -9.50 36.98
CA ALA A 218 12.21 -9.53 37.04
C ALA A 218 11.70 -9.59 38.48
N THR A 219 12.26 -10.50 39.28
CA THR A 219 11.92 -10.62 40.69
C THR A 219 12.29 -9.37 41.48
N ARG A 220 13.42 -8.73 41.17
CA ARG A 220 13.84 -7.47 41.81
C ARG A 220 12.95 -6.29 41.43
N GLU A 221 12.55 -6.16 40.16
CA GLU A 221 11.62 -5.11 39.75
C GLU A 221 10.21 -5.33 40.32
N LEU A 222 9.73 -6.57 40.44
CA LEU A 222 8.47 -6.86 41.13
C LEU A 222 8.55 -6.70 42.66
N GLN A 223 9.75 -6.51 43.22
CA GLN A 223 9.93 -6.11 44.62
C GLN A 223 9.83 -4.59 44.80
N ASP A 224 9.83 -3.81 43.71
CA ASP A 224 9.60 -2.38 43.77
C ASP A 224 8.15 -2.10 44.23
N GLU A 225 8.04 -1.27 45.27
CA GLU A 225 6.77 -0.96 45.91
C GLU A 225 5.79 -0.27 44.95
N GLY A 226 6.29 0.58 44.05
CA GLY A 226 5.43 1.26 43.07
C GLY A 226 4.82 0.29 42.06
N VAL A 227 5.62 -0.67 41.56
CA VAL A 227 5.13 -1.71 40.65
C VAL A 227 4.09 -2.61 41.34
N ARG A 228 4.29 -2.94 42.61
CA ARG A 228 3.33 -3.74 43.39
C ARG A 228 2.02 -3.01 43.62
N GLN A 229 2.08 -1.74 44.01
CA GLN A 229 0.89 -0.92 44.24
C GLN A 229 0.08 -0.77 42.96
N GLU A 230 0.75 -0.60 41.81
CA GLU A 230 0.07 -0.52 40.52
C GLU A 230 -0.62 -1.83 40.14
N ILE A 231 0.06 -2.97 40.27
CA ILE A 231 -0.58 -4.28 40.00
C ILE A 231 -1.73 -4.54 40.99
N ALA A 232 -1.54 -4.24 42.27
CA ALA A 232 -2.58 -4.39 43.29
C ALA A 232 -3.79 -3.47 43.06
N SER A 233 -3.60 -2.31 42.42
CA SER A 233 -4.72 -1.44 42.01
C SER A 233 -5.60 -2.05 40.91
N HIS A 234 -5.09 -3.08 40.22
CA HIS A 234 -5.79 -3.79 39.16
C HIS A 234 -6.26 -5.18 39.57
N LEU A 235 -5.62 -5.79 40.57
CA LEU A 235 -5.88 -7.15 41.04
C LEU A 235 -5.97 -7.21 42.56
N ASP A 236 -7.19 -7.39 43.06
CA ASP A 236 -7.44 -7.57 44.49
C ASP A 236 -6.72 -8.80 45.04
N GLY A 237 -5.96 -8.63 46.12
CA GLY A 237 -5.22 -9.71 46.77
C GLY A 237 -3.95 -10.17 46.04
N TYR A 238 -3.38 -9.34 45.15
CA TYR A 238 -2.13 -9.65 44.46
C TYR A 238 -0.99 -10.00 45.42
N SER A 239 -0.33 -11.14 45.15
CA SER A 239 0.90 -11.56 45.82
C SER A 239 1.98 -11.86 44.78
N PRO A 240 3.17 -11.22 44.86
CA PRO A 240 4.22 -11.42 43.87
C PRO A 240 4.71 -12.88 43.81
N PRO A 241 4.94 -13.42 42.61
CA PRO A 241 5.45 -14.77 42.43
C PRO A 241 6.91 -14.89 42.90
N ARG A 242 7.28 -16.09 43.36
CA ARG A 242 8.63 -16.39 43.87
C ARG A 242 9.61 -16.84 42.78
N ASP A 243 9.11 -17.41 41.68
CA ASP A 243 9.94 -17.85 40.56
C ASP A 243 10.11 -16.76 39.49
N SER A 244 11.22 -16.82 38.76
CA SER A 244 11.59 -15.78 37.80
C SER A 244 10.72 -15.76 36.54
N ILE A 245 10.08 -16.88 36.19
CA ILE A 245 9.30 -17.00 34.95
C ILE A 245 7.93 -16.37 35.17
N SER A 246 7.24 -16.72 36.25
CA SER A 246 5.98 -16.07 36.62
C SER A 246 6.18 -14.57 36.87
N ALA A 247 7.29 -14.18 37.50
CA ALA A 247 7.64 -12.77 37.68
C ALA A 247 7.85 -12.01 36.34
N LEU A 248 8.39 -12.68 35.34
CA LEU A 248 8.53 -12.14 33.99
C LEU A 248 7.14 -11.89 33.37
N LEU A 249 6.22 -12.84 33.52
CA LEU A 249 4.88 -12.78 32.95
C LEU A 249 4.03 -11.66 33.57
N ASP A 250 4.03 -11.52 34.89
CA ASP A 250 3.32 -10.43 35.58
C ASP A 250 3.81 -9.05 35.09
N ARG A 251 5.12 -8.89 34.92
CA ARG A 251 5.71 -7.64 34.44
C ARG A 251 5.35 -7.35 32.98
N VAL A 252 5.33 -8.38 32.13
CA VAL A 252 4.89 -8.28 30.73
C VAL A 252 3.42 -7.85 30.65
N MET A 253 2.56 -8.43 31.48
CA MET A 253 1.13 -8.09 31.53
C MET A 253 0.89 -6.63 31.96
N LEU A 254 1.61 -6.15 32.97
CA LEU A 254 1.49 -4.75 33.41
C LEU A 254 1.88 -3.76 32.30
N GLU A 255 2.97 -4.03 31.56
CA GLU A 255 3.39 -3.16 30.45
C GLU A 255 2.38 -3.18 29.29
N PHE A 256 1.76 -4.34 28.99
CA PHE A 256 0.66 -4.39 28.03
C PHE A 256 -0.52 -3.52 28.46
N GLN A 257 -0.89 -3.58 29.73
CA GLN A 257 -1.98 -2.78 30.26
C GLN A 257 -1.69 -1.27 30.15
N ARG A 258 -0.46 -0.82 30.46
CA ARG A 258 -0.04 0.58 30.31
C ARG A 258 -0.16 1.09 28.87
N GLU A 259 0.27 0.28 27.89
CA GLU A 259 0.20 0.64 26.47
C GLU A 259 -1.25 0.67 25.95
N ILE A 260 -2.09 -0.27 26.38
CA ILE A 260 -3.52 -0.28 26.02
C ILE A 260 -4.23 0.94 26.60
N LEU A 261 -3.96 1.29 27.86
CA LEU A 261 -4.60 2.44 28.51
C LEU A 261 -4.10 3.78 27.97
N SER A 262 -2.82 3.91 27.61
CA SER A 262 -2.27 5.14 27.01
C SER A 262 -2.69 5.34 25.56
N SER A 263 -2.86 4.26 24.79
CA SER A 263 -3.38 4.33 23.42
C SER A 263 -4.88 4.66 23.37
N ALA A 264 -5.65 4.38 24.42
CA ALA A 264 -7.06 4.75 24.52
C ALA A 264 -7.31 6.23 24.89
N GLN A 265 -6.26 6.95 25.32
CA GLN A 265 -6.33 8.37 25.72
C GLN A 265 -5.86 9.36 24.63
N ASN A 266 -5.35 8.86 23.51
CA ASN A 266 -4.92 9.64 22.35
C ASN A 266 -5.84 9.39 21.14
#